data_AF-A0A7Z9MGB4-F1
#
_entry.id   AF-A0A7Z9MGB4-F1
#
_cell.length_a   1.000
_cell.length_b   1.000
_cell.length_c   1.000
_cell.angle_alpha   90.00
_cell.angle_beta   90.00
_cell.angle_gamma   90.00
#
_symmetry.space_group_name_H-M   'P 1'
#
loop_
_entity.id
_entity.type
_entity.pdbx_description
1 polymer ?
#
loop_
_entity_poly.entity_id
_entity_poly.type
_entity_poly.pdbx_seq_one_letter_code
_entity_poly.pdbx_strand_id
1 'polypeptide(L)' 'GDLNFDGNVNITDFLQIIGLWGSTCGDGDLNIDGVVNVVDLLAVIGAWGPCGG' A
#
# COMPACT_ATOMS: atom_id res chain seq x y z
N GLY A 1 1.76 3.05 2.79
CA GLY A 1 0.53 3.84 2.80
C GLY A 1 0.53 4.67 1.55
N ASP A 2 1.28 5.77 1.58
CA ASP A 2 1.68 6.55 0.40
C ASP A 2 2.88 5.86 -0.26
N LEU A 3 2.66 5.31 -1.45
CA LEU A 3 3.59 4.48 -2.23
C LEU A 3 4.23 5.26 -3.37
N ASN A 4 3.52 6.25 -3.94
CA ASN A 4 4.08 7.12 -4.98
C ASN A 4 4.77 8.38 -4.43
N PHE A 5 4.74 8.59 -3.11
CA PHE A 5 5.31 9.73 -2.41
C PHE A 5 4.68 11.07 -2.82
N ASP A 6 3.37 11.08 -3.10
CA ASP A 6 2.62 12.28 -3.49
C ASP A 6 2.03 13.06 -2.30
N GLY A 7 2.21 12.55 -1.08
CA GLY A 7 1.70 13.15 0.15
C GLY A 7 0.26 12.80 0.48
N ASN A 8 -0.40 11.92 -0.28
CA ASN A 8 -1.76 11.47 -0.03
C ASN A 8 -1.90 9.96 -0.23
N VAL A 9 -2.40 9.26 0.79
CA VAL A 9 -2.85 7.87 0.64
C VAL A 9 -4.21 7.86 -0.04
N ASN A 10 -4.24 7.44 -1.30
CA ASN A 10 -5.44 7.48 -2.13
C ASN A 10 -5.54 6.28 -3.09
N ILE A 11 -6.43 6.39 -4.08
CA ILE A 11 -6.67 5.34 -5.07
C ILE A 11 -5.41 4.98 -5.87
N THR A 12 -4.47 5.90 -6.02
CA THR A 12 -3.21 5.66 -6.74
C THR A 12 -2.33 4.66 -5.99
N ASP A 13 -2.26 4.73 -4.65
CA ASP A 13 -1.54 3.75 -3.82
C ASP A 13 -2.26 2.41 -3.80
N PHE A 14 -3.60 2.44 -3.73
CA PHE A 14 -4.40 1.23 -3.82
C PHE A 14 -4.12 0.48 -5.13
N LEU A 15 -4.08 1.18 -6.27
CA LEU A 15 -3.81 0.56 -7.56
C LEU A 15 -2.38 0.02 -7.66
N GLN A 16 -1.41 0.62 -6.97
CA GLN A 16 -0.07 0.07 -6.86
C GLN A 16 -0.05 -1.26 -6.10
N ILE A 17 -0.78 -1.40 -4.99
CA ILE A 17 -0.91 -2.68 -4.28
C ILE A 17 -1.51 -3.77 -5.18
N ILE A 18 -2.57 -3.44 -5.92
CA ILE A 18 -3.18 -4.39 -6.87
C ILE A 18 -2.18 -4.78 -7.98
N GLY A 19 -1.37 -3.84 -8.46
CA GLY A 19 -0.32 -4.11 -9.45
C GLY A 19 0.78 -5.05 -8.95
N LEU A 20 1.01 -5.09 -7.63
CA LEU A 20 2.00 -5.94 -6.97
C LEU A 20 1.38 -7.21 -6.36
N TRP A 21 0.10 -7.50 -6.59
CA TRP A 21 -0.59 -8.59 -5.90
C TRP A 21 0.09 -9.95 -6.07
N GLY A 22 0.38 -10.62 -4.96
CA GLY A 22 1.07 -11.91 -4.92
C GLY A 22 2.59 -11.83 -5.16
N SER A 23 3.17 -10.63 -5.30
CA SER A 23 4.63 -10.49 -5.32
C SER A 23 5.23 -10.83 -3.96
N THR A 24 6.48 -11.30 -3.98
CA THR A 24 7.23 -11.59 -2.76
C THR A 24 8.10 -10.39 -2.41
N CYS A 25 7.92 -9.84 -1.21
CA CYS A 25 8.57 -8.60 -0.75
C CYS A 25 8.33 -7.39 -1.69
N GLY A 26 8.92 -6.25 -1.33
CA GLY A 26 8.91 -5.01 -2.13
C GLY A 26 7.99 -3.93 -1.57
N ASP A 27 7.83 -2.84 -2.32
CA ASP A 27 7.15 -1.64 -1.83
C ASP A 27 5.67 -1.86 -1.47
N GLY A 28 5.05 -2.92 -2.00
CA GLY A 28 3.67 -3.32 -1.69
C GLY A 28 3.51 -4.25 -0.48
N ASP A 29 4.60 -4.78 0.08
CA ASP A 29 4.59 -5.65 1.28
C ASP A 29 4.74 -4.75 2.52
N LEU A 30 3.60 -4.19 2.94
CA LEU A 30 3.52 -3.15 3.96
C LEU A 30 3.61 -3.72 5.38
N ASN A 31 3.21 -4.97 5.58
CA ASN A 31 3.30 -5.65 6.87
C ASN A 31 4.58 -6.49 7.03
N ILE A 32 5.39 -6.61 5.96
CA ILE A 32 6.67 -7.32 5.92
C ILE A 32 6.48 -8.81 6.23
N ASP A 33 5.38 -9.41 5.74
CA ASP A 33 5.10 -10.84 5.88
C ASP A 33 5.64 -11.69 4.72
N GLY A 34 6.22 -11.03 3.71
CA GLY A 34 6.84 -11.65 2.55
C GLY A 34 5.90 -11.84 1.37
N VAL A 35 4.64 -11.41 1.44
CA VAL A 35 3.70 -11.52 0.31
C VAL A 35 2.68 -10.38 0.27
N VAL A 36 2.63 -9.69 -0.87
CA VAL A 36 1.61 -8.65 -1.12
C VAL A 36 0.23 -9.28 -1.24
N ASN A 37 -0.65 -9.01 -0.28
CA ASN A 37 -1.99 -9.60 -0.24
C ASN A 37 -3.03 -8.64 0.36
N VAL A 38 -4.18 -9.20 0.78
CA VAL A 38 -5.28 -8.43 1.35
C VAL A 38 -4.89 -7.65 2.61
N VAL A 39 -3.92 -8.13 3.38
CA VAL A 39 -3.47 -7.46 4.60
C VAL A 39 -2.77 -6.13 4.26
N ASP A 40 -1.95 -6.10 3.21
CA ASP A 40 -1.30 -4.87 2.73
C ASP A 40 -2.31 -3.87 2.14
N LEU A 41 -3.29 -4.38 1.40
CA LEU A 41 -4.38 -3.56 0.88
C LEU A 41 -5.17 -2.90 2.02
N LEU A 42 -5.45 -3.65 3.09
CA LEU A 42 -6.12 -3.09 4.27
C LEU A 42 -5.26 -2.05 4.99
N ALA A 43 -3.93 -2.16 4.95
CA ALA A 43 -3.02 -1.14 5.48
C ALA A 43 -3.13 0.19 4.70
N VAL A 44 -3.30 0.15 3.37
CA VAL A 44 -3.57 1.36 2.56
C VAL A 44 -4.93 1.98 2.91
N ILE A 45 -5.99 1.17 3.00
CA ILE A 45 -7.32 1.66 3.37
C ILE A 45 -7.33 2.27 4.78
N GLY A 46 -6.61 1.65 5.72
CA GLY A 46 -6.51 2.14 7.10
C GLY A 46 -5.79 3.50 7.22
N ALA A 47 -4.95 3.84 6.24
CA ALA A 47 -4.18 5.08 6.20
C ALA A 47 -4.77 6.14 5.25
N TRP A 48 -5.98 5.94 4.73
CA TRP A 48 -6.57 6.78 3.68
C TRP A 48 -6.65 8.26 4.07
N GLY A 49 -6.20 9.14 3.18
CA GLY A 49 -6.13 10.58 3.41
C GLY A 49 -4.69 11.13 3.33
N PRO A 50 -4.47 12.39 3.76
CA PRO A 50 -3.15 13.03 3.69
C PRO A 50 -2.10 12.27 4.52
N CYS A 51 -0.89 12.14 3.98
CA CYS A 51 0.25 11.62 4.71
C CYS A 51 0.86 12.74 5.58
N GLY A 52 0.44 12.80 6.84
CA GLY A 52 0.90 13.81 7.81
C GLY A 52 -0.25 14.41 8.60
N GLY A 53 -0.59 13.74 9.70
CA GLY A 53 -1.52 14.18 10.75
C GLY A 53 -1.14 13.52 12.07
#